data_AF-A0A6A6V0W1-F1
#
_entry.id   AF-A0A6A6V0W1-F1
#
_cell.length_a   1.000
_cell.length_b   1.000
_cell.length_c   1.000
_cell.angle_alpha   90.00
_cell.angle_beta   90.00
_cell.angle_gamma   90.00
#
_symmetry.space_group_name_H-M   'P 1'
#
loop_
_entity.id
_entity.type
_entity.pdbx_description
1 polymer ?
#
loop_
_entity_poly.entity_id
_entity_poly.type
_entity_poly.pdbx_seq_one_letter_code
_entity_poly.pdbx_strand_id
1 'polypeptide(L)'
;MGEFASTSTANKRCGTSSFVSDTASDSAYTGGCHAIREWAEANPGFWDLPSGNMKILVYGGSNSGANCVFAAQRGTDVTSSPRIGNTDVADFLRGSHSRFATFFNGAQRLAAHGSTVCSGVDSVERGVDWYIFPTARIV
;
A
#
# COMPACT_ATOMS: atom_id res chain seq x y z
N MET A 1 -29.65 4.67 0.30
CA MET A 1 -28.60 3.69 0.61
C MET A 1 -28.14 3.14 -0.73
N GLY A 2 -26.99 3.58 -1.22
CA GLY A 2 -26.48 3.19 -2.53
C GLY A 2 -25.34 2.20 -2.36
N GLU A 3 -25.58 0.95 -2.72
CA GLU A 3 -24.53 -0.04 -2.96
C GLU A 3 -23.73 0.42 -4.18
N PHE A 4 -22.49 0.85 -3.97
CA PHE A 4 -21.56 1.07 -5.08
C PHE A 4 -21.10 -0.29 -5.58
N ALA A 5 -21.84 -0.84 -6.53
CA ALA A 5 -21.36 -1.90 -7.40
C ALA A 5 -20.06 -1.41 -8.07
N SER A 6 -18.93 -1.99 -7.66
CA SER A 6 -17.61 -1.74 -8.23
C SER A 6 -17.62 -2.20 -9.69
N THR A 7 -17.81 -1.26 -10.60
CA THR A 7 -17.45 -1.47 -12.00
C THR A 7 -15.94 -1.69 -12.05
N SER A 8 -15.57 -2.91 -12.44
CA SER A 8 -14.20 -3.39 -12.55
C SER A 8 -13.44 -2.60 -13.62
N THR A 9 -12.93 -1.43 -13.27
CA THR A 9 -11.83 -0.81 -14.02
C THR A 9 -10.55 -1.40 -13.44
N ALA A 10 -9.65 -1.87 -14.29
CA ALA A 10 -8.44 -2.64 -13.94
C ALA A 10 -7.51 -2.04 -12.84
N ASN A 11 -7.81 -0.84 -12.36
CA ASN A 11 -7.03 0.00 -11.46
C ASN A 11 -7.36 -0.14 -9.97
N LYS A 12 -8.60 -0.51 -9.63
CA LYS A 12 -9.06 -0.70 -8.24
C LYS A 12 -9.56 -2.13 -8.08
N ARG A 13 -8.90 -2.89 -7.21
CA ARG A 13 -9.13 -4.32 -7.00
C ARG A 13 -9.47 -4.65 -5.56
N CYS A 14 -9.21 -3.72 -4.65
CA CYS A 14 -9.38 -3.92 -3.22
C CYS A 14 -10.58 -3.15 -2.66
N GLY A 15 -11.19 -3.74 -1.65
CA GLY A 15 -12.27 -3.15 -0.88
C GLY A 15 -11.76 -2.17 0.19
N THR A 16 -12.58 -1.98 1.22
CA THR A 16 -12.23 -1.13 2.35
C THR A 16 -11.09 -1.75 3.15
N SER A 17 -10.13 -0.92 3.55
CA SER A 17 -8.96 -1.35 4.32
C SER A 17 -9.03 -0.89 5.78
N SER A 18 -8.47 -1.69 6.68
CA SER A 18 -8.03 -1.22 7.99
C SER A 18 -6.77 -0.34 7.85
N PHE A 19 -6.47 0.46 8.87
CA PHE A 19 -5.31 1.35 8.89
C PHE A 19 -4.75 1.40 10.31
N VAL A 20 -3.49 1.05 10.48
CA VAL A 20 -2.75 1.07 11.75
C VAL A 20 -1.47 1.88 11.57
N SER A 21 -1.18 2.74 12.55
CA SER A 21 0.02 3.58 12.52
C SER A 21 1.23 2.83 13.05
N ASP A 22 2.31 2.83 12.27
CA ASP A 22 3.66 2.46 12.72
C ASP A 22 4.61 3.67 12.70
N THR A 23 4.08 4.87 12.45
CA THR A 23 4.86 6.08 12.27
C THR A 23 5.68 6.39 13.52
N ALA A 24 7.00 6.46 13.34
CA ALA A 24 8.00 6.82 14.34
C ALA A 24 9.09 7.72 13.71
N SER A 25 10.03 8.19 14.53
CA SER A 25 11.09 9.12 14.08
C SER A 25 12.03 8.56 13.01
N ASP A 26 12.14 7.23 12.93
CA ASP A 26 12.95 6.48 11.95
C ASP A 26 12.16 6.09 10.69
N SER A 27 10.88 6.46 10.59
CA SER A 27 10.00 6.07 9.49
C SER A 27 10.35 6.78 8.17
N ALA A 28 9.70 6.36 7.08
CA ALA A 28 9.96 6.93 5.76
C ALA A 28 9.61 8.41 5.69
N TYR A 29 10.32 9.19 4.88
CA TYR A 29 9.92 10.56 4.58
C TYR A 29 8.64 10.57 3.72
N THR A 30 7.70 11.47 4.04
CA THR A 30 6.44 11.57 3.28
C THR A 30 6.64 11.93 1.81
N GLY A 31 7.70 12.66 1.46
CA GLY A 31 8.02 12.98 0.07
C GLY A 31 8.18 11.75 -0.82
N GLY A 32 8.79 10.68 -0.30
CA GLY A 32 8.89 9.41 -1.01
C GLY A 32 7.52 8.75 -1.22
N CYS A 33 6.70 8.74 -0.18
CA CYS A 33 5.34 8.18 -0.24
C CYS A 33 4.44 9.00 -1.19
N HIS A 34 4.65 10.31 -1.27
CA HIS A 34 3.95 11.19 -2.19
C HIS A 34 4.28 10.86 -3.65
N ALA A 35 5.56 10.67 -3.97
CA ALA A 35 5.99 10.29 -5.31
C ALA A 35 5.40 8.93 -5.74
N ILE A 36 5.35 7.94 -4.83
CA ILE A 36 4.70 6.66 -5.12
C ILE A 36 3.22 6.87 -5.42
N ARG A 37 2.53 7.69 -4.62
CA ARG A 37 1.09 7.98 -4.82
C ARG A 37 0.85 8.61 -6.19
N GLU A 38 1.58 9.65 -6.55
CA GLU A 38 1.42 10.32 -7.84
C GLU A 38 1.72 9.38 -9.02
N TRP A 39 2.79 8.58 -8.91
CA TRP A 39 3.09 7.56 -9.91
C TRP A 39 1.95 6.56 -10.03
N ALA A 40 1.43 6.07 -8.91
CA ALA A 40 0.38 5.06 -8.88
C ALA A 40 -0.97 5.58 -9.42
N GLU A 41 -1.29 6.87 -9.20
CA GLU A 41 -2.45 7.54 -9.79
C GLU A 41 -2.30 7.71 -11.31
N ALA A 42 -1.08 7.98 -11.80
CA ALA A 42 -0.80 8.21 -13.22
C ALA A 42 -0.57 6.92 -14.03
N ASN A 43 -0.23 5.80 -13.39
CA ASN A 43 0.14 4.55 -14.05
C ASN A 43 -0.91 3.48 -13.76
N PRO A 44 -1.90 3.27 -14.65
CA PRO A 44 -2.87 2.18 -14.48
C PRO A 44 -2.18 0.81 -14.55
N GLY A 45 -2.66 -0.13 -13.77
CA GLY A 45 -2.05 -1.46 -13.66
C GLY A 45 -2.32 -2.11 -12.32
N PHE A 46 -1.80 -3.33 -12.16
CA PHE A 46 -1.94 -4.11 -10.94
C PHE A 46 -0.71 -4.98 -10.69
N TRP A 47 -0.57 -5.42 -9.45
CA TRP A 47 0.44 -6.34 -8.98
C TRP A 47 -0.22 -7.65 -8.61
N ASP A 48 0.25 -8.76 -9.20
CA ASP A 48 -0.06 -10.08 -8.67
C ASP A 48 0.73 -10.31 -7.37
N LEU A 49 0.03 -10.81 -6.36
CA LEU A 49 0.59 -11.25 -5.08
C LEU A 49 0.68 -12.79 -5.08
N PRO A 50 1.80 -13.37 -5.54
CA PRO A 50 1.97 -14.81 -5.55
C PRO A 50 2.02 -15.37 -4.13
N SER A 51 1.91 -16.69 -4.02
CA SER A 51 2.12 -17.39 -2.76
C SER A 51 3.51 -17.10 -2.18
N GLY A 52 3.58 -16.74 -0.90
CA GLY A 52 4.85 -16.61 -0.19
C GLY A 52 4.89 -15.40 0.75
N ASN A 53 6.12 -14.93 0.97
CA ASN A 53 6.44 -13.81 1.86
C ASN A 53 6.02 -12.46 1.27
N MET A 54 6.09 -11.43 2.11
CA MET A 54 5.94 -10.03 1.72
C MET A 54 6.71 -9.67 0.45
N LYS A 55 5.99 -9.07 -0.51
CA LYS A 55 6.51 -8.58 -1.77
C LYS A 55 6.56 -7.06 -1.74
N ILE A 56 7.75 -6.50 -1.93
CA ILE A 56 7.91 -5.07 -2.19
C ILE A 56 7.33 -4.80 -3.59
N LEU A 57 6.35 -3.89 -3.66
CA LEU A 57 5.71 -3.53 -4.93
C LEU A 57 6.40 -2.33 -5.56
N VAL A 58 6.63 -1.30 -4.76
CA VAL A 58 7.20 -0.04 -5.21
C VAL A 58 7.90 0.66 -4.06
N TYR A 59 8.96 1.38 -4.37
CA TYR A 59 9.62 2.29 -3.44
C TYR A 59 9.85 3.63 -4.13
N GLY A 60 9.88 4.71 -3.35
CA GLY A 60 10.05 6.07 -3.85
C GLY A 60 10.68 6.98 -2.80
N GLY A 61 11.49 7.93 -3.27
CA GLY A 61 12.19 8.91 -2.43
C GLY A 61 13.54 9.31 -2.99
N SER A 62 14.28 10.11 -2.21
CA SER A 62 15.62 10.61 -2.54
C SER A 62 16.71 9.74 -1.91
N ASN A 63 17.95 9.79 -2.41
CA ASN A 63 19.10 8.99 -1.92
C ASN A 63 19.51 9.22 -0.43
N SER A 64 18.65 9.83 0.39
CA SER A 64 18.82 10.14 1.82
C SER A 64 18.54 8.95 2.78
N GLY A 65 18.28 7.75 2.27
CA GLY A 65 18.29 6.50 3.05
C GLY A 65 16.96 6.11 3.74
N ALA A 66 15.99 7.01 3.88
CA ALA A 66 14.65 6.71 4.43
C ALA A 66 13.56 6.83 3.35
N ASN A 67 13.78 6.13 2.23
CA ASN A 67 12.81 6.05 1.14
C ASN A 67 11.56 5.31 1.59
N CYS A 68 10.41 5.72 1.06
CA CYS A 68 9.16 5.05 1.31
C CYS A 68 9.12 3.75 0.50
N VAL A 69 8.74 2.66 1.16
CA VAL A 69 8.51 1.36 0.55
C VAL A 69 7.05 1.02 0.75
N PHE A 70 6.39 0.62 -0.33
CA PHE A 70 5.07 0.00 -0.27
C PHE A 70 5.23 -1.49 -0.61
N ALA A 71 4.83 -2.33 0.33
CA ALA A 71 4.85 -3.78 0.17
C ALA A 71 3.49 -4.38 0.50
N ALA A 72 3.26 -5.59 0.02
CA ALA A 72 2.06 -6.34 0.34
C ALA A 72 2.32 -7.84 0.33
N GLN A 73 1.46 -8.57 1.03
CA GLN A 73 1.43 -10.02 1.02
C GLN A 73 -0.01 -10.52 0.97
N ARG A 74 -0.18 -11.73 0.45
CA ARG A 74 -1.46 -12.44 0.61
C ARG A 74 -1.67 -12.78 2.08
N GLY A 75 -2.92 -12.75 2.54
CA GLY A 75 -3.29 -13.32 3.83
C GLY A 75 -2.99 -14.83 3.88
N THR A 76 -2.78 -15.37 5.08
CA THR A 76 -2.36 -16.77 5.29
C THR A 76 -3.38 -17.79 4.78
N ASP A 77 -4.67 -17.44 4.78
CA ASP A 77 -5.77 -18.37 4.49
C ASP A 77 -6.19 -18.36 3.00
N VAL A 78 -5.34 -17.80 2.14
CA VAL A 78 -5.67 -17.51 0.74
C VAL A 78 -4.95 -18.47 -0.22
N THR A 79 -5.72 -19.29 -0.92
CA THR A 79 -5.23 -20.30 -1.89
C THR A 79 -4.93 -19.78 -3.32
N SER A 80 -5.51 -18.66 -3.77
CA SER A 80 -5.27 -18.06 -5.09
C SER A 80 -4.60 -16.69 -4.96
N SER A 81 -3.90 -16.22 -6.00
CA SER A 81 -3.15 -14.96 -5.96
C SER A 81 -4.08 -13.74 -6.06
N PRO A 82 -4.24 -12.92 -4.99
CA PRO A 82 -4.95 -11.64 -5.10
C PRO A 82 -4.15 -10.63 -5.91
N ARG A 83 -4.83 -9.58 -6.37
CA ARG A 83 -4.23 -8.47 -7.11
C ARG A 83 -4.45 -7.15 -6.39
N ILE A 84 -3.38 -6.35 -6.25
CA ILE A 84 -3.47 -4.95 -5.82
C ILE A 84 -3.36 -4.05 -7.04
N GLY A 85 -4.36 -3.22 -7.29
CA GLY A 85 -4.29 -2.20 -8.32
C GLY A 85 -3.45 -1.00 -7.89
N ASN A 86 -2.85 -0.29 -8.84
CA ASN A 86 -2.06 0.91 -8.53
C ASN A 86 -2.93 2.00 -7.85
N THR A 87 -4.21 2.13 -8.21
CA THR A 87 -5.11 3.05 -7.51
C THR A 87 -5.37 2.62 -6.06
N ASP A 88 -5.36 1.32 -5.76
CA ASP A 88 -5.43 0.84 -4.37
C ASP A 88 -4.18 1.29 -3.57
N VAL A 89 -2.98 1.17 -4.15
CA VAL A 89 -1.73 1.66 -3.54
C VAL A 89 -1.81 3.17 -3.26
N ALA A 90 -2.28 3.96 -4.22
CA ALA A 90 -2.48 5.39 -4.03
C ALA A 90 -3.50 5.71 -2.92
N ASP A 91 -4.61 4.97 -2.87
CA ASP A 91 -5.64 5.12 -1.84
C ASP A 91 -5.10 4.78 -0.44
N PHE A 92 -4.30 3.72 -0.31
CA PHE A 92 -3.68 3.35 0.96
C PHE A 92 -2.63 4.36 1.42
N LEU A 93 -1.80 4.88 0.50
CA LEU A 93 -0.82 5.93 0.80
C LEU A 93 -1.52 7.22 1.23
N ARG A 94 -2.53 7.66 0.46
CA ARG A 94 -3.34 8.85 0.77
C ARG A 94 -4.05 8.69 2.12
N GLY A 95 -4.66 7.54 2.35
CA GLY A 95 -5.35 7.21 3.58
C GLY A 95 -4.41 7.22 4.79
N SER A 96 -3.26 6.58 4.68
CA SER A 96 -2.25 6.52 5.74
C SER A 96 -1.65 7.91 6.02
N HIS A 97 -1.31 8.66 4.98
CA HIS A 97 -0.78 10.01 5.13
C HIS A 97 -1.76 10.93 5.86
N SER A 98 -3.05 10.92 5.46
CA SER A 98 -4.07 11.75 6.11
C SER A 98 -4.29 11.45 7.59
N ARG A 99 -3.99 10.21 8.03
CA ARG A 99 -4.24 9.73 9.39
C ARG A 99 -3.00 9.80 10.28
N PHE A 100 -1.82 9.50 9.74
CA PHE A 100 -0.64 9.13 10.53
C PHE A 100 0.63 9.91 10.19
N ALA A 101 0.62 10.80 9.18
CA ALA A 101 1.79 11.60 8.85
C ALA A 101 2.12 12.58 9.98
N THR A 102 3.33 12.49 10.53
CA THR A 102 3.73 13.24 11.74
C THR A 102 5.13 13.84 11.57
N PHE A 103 5.37 15.04 12.13
CA PHE A 103 6.69 15.67 12.12
C PHE A 103 7.60 15.12 13.22
N PHE A 104 8.81 14.73 12.85
CA PHE A 104 9.92 14.39 13.75
C PHE A 104 11.17 15.13 13.31
N ASN A 105 11.81 15.86 14.23
CA ASN A 105 13.09 16.55 13.99
C ASN A 105 13.09 17.39 12.69
N GLY A 106 12.01 18.14 12.44
CA GLY A 106 11.90 19.03 11.28
C GLY A 106 11.51 18.35 9.96
N ALA A 107 11.24 17.04 9.96
CA ALA A 107 10.81 16.33 8.76
C ALA A 107 9.52 15.52 9.01
N GLN A 108 8.63 15.50 8.02
CA GLN A 108 7.41 14.72 8.09
C GLN A 108 7.67 13.25 7.73
N ARG A 109 7.20 12.34 8.59
CA ARG A 109 7.41 10.90 8.51
C ARG A 109 6.09 10.15 8.38
N LEU A 110 6.15 8.96 7.78
CA LEU A 110 5.03 8.04 7.65
C LEU A 110 5.50 6.58 7.67
N ALA A 111 4.83 5.77 8.49
CA ALA A 111 4.82 4.32 8.37
C ALA A 111 3.45 3.80 8.84
N ALA A 112 2.95 2.77 8.18
CA ALA A 112 1.63 2.23 8.48
C ALA A 112 1.48 0.82 7.91
N HIS A 113 0.55 0.07 8.46
CA HIS A 113 0.10 -1.18 7.87
C HIS A 113 -1.41 -1.30 7.93
N GLY A 114 -1.93 -2.28 7.23
CA GLY A 114 -3.34 -2.62 7.27
C GLY A 114 -3.65 -3.89 6.51
N SER A 115 -4.92 -4.24 6.55
CA SER A 115 -5.47 -5.42 5.90
C SER A 115 -6.71 -5.02 5.12
N THR A 116 -6.88 -5.63 3.96
CA THR A 116 -8.02 -5.42 3.06
C THR A 116 -8.40 -6.73 2.40
N VAL A 117 -9.47 -6.72 1.62
CA VAL A 117 -9.81 -7.80 0.70
C VAL A 117 -9.63 -7.33 -0.73
N CYS A 118 -8.99 -8.14 -1.57
CA CYS A 118 -8.78 -7.82 -2.99
C CYS A 118 -9.25 -8.95 -3.89
N SER A 119 -9.76 -8.59 -5.07
CA SER A 119 -10.17 -9.52 -6.11
C SER A 119 -8.97 -10.19 -6.80
N GLY A 120 -9.06 -11.51 -6.99
CA GLY A 120 -8.11 -12.30 -7.77
C GLY A 120 -8.46 -12.39 -9.26
N VAL A 121 -7.81 -13.33 -9.97
CA VAL A 121 -8.09 -13.64 -11.39
C VAL A 121 -9.49 -14.24 -11.57
N ASP A 122 -9.96 -14.96 -10.56
CA ASP A 122 -11.26 -15.62 -10.46
C ASP A 122 -12.37 -14.69 -9.92
N SER A 123 -12.06 -13.40 -9.74
CA SER A 123 -12.94 -12.40 -9.11
C SER A 123 -13.33 -12.74 -7.66
N VAL A 124 -12.68 -13.72 -7.03
CA VAL A 124 -12.91 -14.05 -5.62
C VAL A 124 -12.11 -13.07 -4.77
N GLU A 125 -12.76 -12.50 -3.76
CA GLU A 125 -12.12 -11.63 -2.78
C GLU A 125 -11.26 -12.43 -1.79
N ARG A 126 -10.05 -11.94 -1.52
CA ARG A 126 -9.08 -12.60 -0.65
C ARG A 126 -8.37 -11.59 0.24
N GLY A 127 -8.03 -12.01 1.45
CA GLY A 127 -7.28 -11.18 2.40
C GLY A 127 -5.90 -10.79 1.87
N VAL A 128 -5.54 -9.53 2.07
CA VAL A 128 -4.27 -8.93 1.69
C VAL A 128 -3.81 -8.01 2.81
N ASP A 129 -2.57 -8.19 3.25
CA ASP A 129 -1.91 -7.26 4.17
C ASP A 129 -0.97 -6.36 3.38
N TRP A 130 -0.94 -5.07 3.73
CA TRP A 130 -0.06 -4.08 3.11
C TRP A 130 0.70 -3.28 4.15
N TYR A 131 1.84 -2.75 3.73
CA TYR A 131 2.82 -2.10 4.60
C TYR A 131 3.45 -0.89 3.91
N ILE A 132 3.65 0.16 4.68
CA ILE A 132 4.40 1.38 4.36
C ILE A 132 5.53 1.49 5.39
N PHE A 133 6.77 1.39 4.94
CA PHE A 133 7.94 1.42 5.82
C PHE A 133 9.17 2.05 5.15
N PRO A 134 10.19 2.48 5.91
CA PRO A 134 11.43 2.99 5.35
C PRO A 134 12.30 1.88 4.74
N THR A 135 13.06 2.18 3.69
CA THR A 135 14.04 1.24 3.10
C THR A 135 15.03 0.62 4.08
N ALA A 136 15.31 1.29 5.20
CA ALA A 136 16.17 0.76 6.28
C ALA A 136 15.60 -0.51 6.96
N ARG A 137 14.32 -0.84 6.75
CA ARG A 137 13.66 -2.05 7.28
C ARG A 137 13.52 -3.17 6.24
N ILE A 138 14.13 -3.03 5.06
CA ILE A 138 14.27 -4.15 4.12
C ILE A 138 15.38 -5.07 4.68
N VAL A 139 14.98 -6.22 5.21
CA VAL A 139 15.88 -7.28 5.73
C VAL A 139 15.92 -8.47 4.79
#